data_AF-A0A1G9IDK5-F1
#
_entry.id   AF-A0A1G9IDK5-F1
#
_cell.length_a   1.000
_cell.length_b   1.000
_cell.length_c   1.000
_cell.angle_alpha   90.00
_cell.angle_beta   90.00
_cell.angle_gamma   90.00
#
_symmetry.space_group_name_H-M   'P 1'
#
loop_
_entity.id
_entity.type
_entity.pdbx_description
1 polymer ?
#
loop_
_entity_poly.entity_id
_entity_poly.type
_entity_poly.pdbx_seq_one_letter_code
_entity_poly.pdbx_strand_id
1 'polypeptide(L)'
;MKKSLFNASFEESLNLEDDGFLQYQKKDVYSKLEKYYINGKPKISLRIQGAILTLIGPILMNFMLLVVSMMFHDSDESSLRIMISKEPILTVEVYLICLIIWLLLVLIGKVFRQAFVLPYRYHFHVITFLLWFIMEINFIGVDLALPNISPFGILLFFCTVLFLSYLMLKKQVSELKKRLYKKLTDVTFSDRLAKVILGYGGSLLGLAILIKYISKAFSVEFSSYLTGIGFIFLWGILNIAIVALVIFIEFPTYLHVYYKLKYPEEYREWEGKSLEEWYGKKYLKKHKELLEHE
;
A
#
# COMPACT_ATOMS: atom_id res chain seq x y z
N MET A 1 -24.87 7.30 -20.53
CA MET A 1 -23.92 6.26 -20.05
C MET A 1 -23.55 6.52 -18.60
N LYS A 2 -23.53 5.49 -17.75
CA LYS A 2 -23.07 5.62 -16.35
C LYS A 2 -21.56 5.89 -16.36
N LYS A 3 -21.16 7.12 -15.98
CA LYS A 3 -19.74 7.52 -15.96
C LYS A 3 -18.94 6.61 -15.00
N SER A 4 -17.90 5.95 -15.53
CA SER A 4 -17.09 4.89 -14.87
C SER A 4 -15.73 5.43 -14.44
N LEU A 5 -15.06 4.88 -13.41
CA LEU A 5 -13.74 5.40 -13.01
C LEU A 5 -12.67 5.29 -14.10
N PHE A 6 -12.83 4.42 -15.09
CA PHE A 6 -11.81 4.07 -16.08
C PHE A 6 -12.05 4.65 -17.48
N ASN A 7 -13.16 5.37 -17.66
CA ASN A 7 -13.65 5.87 -18.96
C ASN A 7 -13.65 7.40 -19.06
N ALA A 8 -12.93 8.11 -18.19
CA ALA A 8 -12.76 9.56 -18.35
C ALA A 8 -11.93 9.87 -19.60
N SER A 9 -12.19 11.02 -20.22
CA SER A 9 -11.32 11.59 -21.25
C SER A 9 -9.97 12.03 -20.65
N PHE A 10 -9.03 12.41 -21.50
CA PHE A 10 -7.77 13.00 -21.06
C PHE A 10 -8.02 14.25 -20.19
N GLU A 11 -8.83 15.20 -20.67
CA GLU A 11 -9.15 16.45 -19.95
C GLU A 11 -9.87 16.18 -18.62
N GLU A 12 -10.80 15.23 -18.61
CA GLU A 12 -11.48 14.82 -17.37
C GLU A 12 -10.51 14.15 -16.39
N SER A 13 -9.52 13.41 -16.88
CA SER A 13 -8.50 12.75 -16.04
C SER A 13 -7.51 13.72 -15.41
N LEU A 14 -7.27 14.89 -16.01
CA LEU A 14 -6.44 15.95 -15.42
C LEU A 14 -7.02 16.46 -14.10
N ASN A 15 -8.35 16.38 -13.90
CA ASN A 15 -8.98 16.78 -12.62
C ASN A 15 -8.52 15.91 -11.43
N LEU A 16 -7.91 14.73 -11.66
CA LEU A 16 -7.30 13.94 -10.58
C LEU A 16 -6.15 14.69 -9.91
N GLU A 17 -5.47 15.60 -10.61
CA GLU A 17 -4.41 16.45 -10.07
C GLU A 17 -4.88 17.30 -8.88
N ASP A 18 -6.18 17.57 -8.75
CA ASP A 18 -6.70 18.30 -7.59
C ASP A 18 -6.77 17.44 -6.32
N ASP A 19 -6.46 16.14 -6.39
CA ASP A 19 -6.52 15.24 -5.24
C ASP A 19 -5.36 15.45 -4.26
N GLY A 20 -5.69 15.77 -3.00
CA GLY A 20 -4.69 16.11 -1.99
C GLY A 20 -3.72 14.97 -1.69
N PHE A 21 -4.17 13.71 -1.71
CA PHE A 21 -3.28 12.57 -1.48
C PHE A 21 -2.42 12.23 -2.70
N LEU A 22 -2.98 12.36 -3.91
CA LEU A 22 -2.19 12.28 -5.13
C LEU A 22 -1.07 13.34 -5.13
N GLN A 23 -1.41 14.60 -4.82
CA GLN A 23 -0.42 15.68 -4.75
C GLN A 23 0.63 15.43 -3.68
N TYR A 24 0.23 14.91 -2.51
CA TYR A 24 1.18 14.48 -1.48
C TYR A 24 2.14 13.42 -2.03
N GLN A 25 1.64 12.35 -2.66
CA GLN A 25 2.51 11.31 -3.20
C GLN A 25 3.41 11.83 -4.33
N LYS A 26 2.89 12.64 -5.25
CA LYS A 26 3.69 13.25 -6.32
C LYS A 26 4.82 14.10 -5.73
N LYS A 27 4.51 14.99 -4.79
CA LYS A 27 5.48 15.94 -4.22
C LYS A 27 6.48 15.27 -3.28
N ASP A 28 6.03 14.40 -2.38
CA ASP A 28 6.86 13.90 -1.29
C ASP A 28 7.42 12.48 -1.47
N VAL A 29 6.85 11.70 -2.39
CA VAL A 29 7.29 10.33 -2.67
C VAL A 29 7.92 10.24 -4.06
N TYR A 30 7.13 10.47 -5.12
CA TYR A 30 7.57 10.22 -6.49
C TYR A 30 8.59 11.23 -7.00
N SER A 31 8.46 12.53 -6.71
CA SER A 31 9.46 13.53 -7.14
C SER A 31 10.86 13.24 -6.58
N LYS A 32 10.94 12.67 -5.37
CA LYS A 32 12.22 12.27 -4.75
C LYS A 32 12.78 11.02 -5.42
N LEU A 33 11.91 10.09 -5.79
CA LEU A 33 12.27 8.83 -6.45
C LEU A 33 12.67 9.04 -7.93
N GLU A 34 12.00 9.94 -8.64
CA GLU A 34 12.30 10.31 -10.04
C GLU A 34 13.75 10.77 -10.24
N LYS A 35 14.34 11.46 -9.25
CA LYS A 35 15.75 11.89 -9.28
C LYS A 35 16.75 10.73 -9.37
N TYR A 36 16.31 9.51 -9.09
CA TYR A 36 17.09 8.29 -9.21
C TYR A 36 16.91 7.59 -10.56
N TYR A 37 16.10 8.12 -11.46
CA TYR A 37 15.97 7.66 -12.83
C TYR A 37 16.64 8.64 -13.79
N ILE A 38 17.50 8.14 -14.66
CA ILE A 38 18.17 8.92 -15.72
C ILE A 38 17.89 8.21 -17.04
N ASN A 39 17.29 8.91 -18.00
CA ASN A 39 17.01 8.43 -19.35
C ASN A 39 16.27 7.06 -19.36
N GLY A 40 15.28 6.92 -18.47
CA GLY A 40 14.52 5.67 -18.29
C GLY A 40 15.29 4.50 -17.67
N LYS A 41 16.39 4.78 -16.96
CA LYS A 41 17.13 3.76 -16.21
C LYS A 41 17.29 4.16 -14.74
N PRO A 42 17.05 3.25 -13.79
CA PRO A 42 17.40 3.50 -12.40
C PRO A 42 18.93 3.61 -12.27
N LYS A 43 19.39 4.61 -11.51
CA LYS A 43 20.77 4.76 -11.04
C LYS A 43 21.24 3.47 -10.37
N ILE A 44 22.54 3.22 -10.41
CA ILE A 44 23.10 2.01 -9.81
C ILE A 44 22.85 1.95 -8.30
N SER A 45 22.87 3.10 -7.62
CA SER A 45 22.48 3.22 -6.21
C SER A 45 21.07 2.73 -5.94
N LEU A 46 20.09 3.09 -6.78
CA LEU A 46 18.71 2.63 -6.62
C LEU A 46 18.56 1.13 -6.90
N ARG A 47 19.37 0.57 -7.82
CA ARG A 47 19.38 -0.88 -8.07
C ARG A 47 19.94 -1.65 -6.88
N ILE A 48 21.04 -1.19 -6.33
CA ILE A 48 21.66 -1.78 -5.13
C ILE A 48 20.70 -1.65 -3.95
N GLN A 49 20.15 -0.45 -3.71
CA GLN A 49 19.15 -0.22 -2.67
C GLN A 49 17.95 -1.14 -2.86
N GLY A 50 17.40 -1.25 -4.07
CA GLY A 50 16.25 -2.11 -4.35
C GLY A 50 16.55 -3.60 -4.14
N ALA A 51 17.76 -4.07 -4.48
CA ALA A 51 18.18 -5.44 -4.21
C ALA A 51 18.29 -5.71 -2.70
N ILE A 52 18.93 -4.80 -1.96
CA ILE A 52 19.04 -4.87 -0.50
C ILE A 52 17.65 -4.84 0.15
N LEU A 53 16.79 -3.91 -0.26
CA LEU A 53 15.44 -3.79 0.30
C LEU A 53 14.57 -5.01 0.00
N THR A 54 14.78 -5.67 -1.13
CA THR A 54 14.10 -6.93 -1.47
C THR A 54 14.57 -8.07 -0.57
N LEU A 55 15.87 -8.17 -0.30
CA LEU A 55 16.41 -9.19 0.61
C LEU A 55 15.97 -8.94 2.06
N ILE A 56 16.02 -7.69 2.52
CA ILE A 56 15.68 -7.34 3.90
C ILE A 56 14.18 -7.36 4.13
N GLY A 57 13.38 -6.77 3.25
CA GLY A 57 11.93 -6.65 3.41
C GLY A 57 11.21 -7.98 3.17
N PRO A 58 10.79 -8.27 1.92
CA PRO A 58 9.97 -9.43 1.61
C PRO A 58 10.60 -10.79 1.95
N ILE A 59 11.93 -10.90 1.95
CA ILE A 59 12.57 -12.20 2.21
C ILE A 59 12.86 -12.33 3.71
N LEU A 60 13.71 -11.47 4.28
CA LEU A 60 14.10 -11.61 5.69
C LEU A 60 12.97 -11.22 6.64
N MET A 61 12.33 -10.06 6.48
CA MET A 61 11.34 -9.56 7.46
C MET A 61 10.08 -10.43 7.53
N ASN A 62 9.57 -10.87 6.38
CA ASN A 62 8.43 -11.80 6.32
C ASN A 62 8.82 -13.20 6.86
N PHE A 63 10.00 -13.71 6.51
CA PHE A 63 10.51 -14.95 7.10
C PHE A 63 10.65 -14.84 8.63
N MET A 64 11.04 -13.67 9.15
CA MET A 64 11.08 -13.46 10.60
C MET A 64 9.68 -13.54 11.24
N LEU A 65 8.59 -13.18 10.55
CA LEU A 65 7.24 -13.41 11.06
C LEU A 65 6.90 -14.89 11.12
N LEU A 66 7.31 -15.68 10.11
CA LEU A 66 7.18 -17.14 10.14
C LEU A 66 7.94 -17.73 11.34
N VAL A 67 9.20 -17.30 11.56
CA VAL A 67 9.99 -17.72 12.73
C VAL A 67 9.29 -17.34 14.02
N VAL A 68 8.76 -16.12 14.15
CA VAL A 68 7.99 -15.69 15.33
C VAL A 68 6.76 -16.57 15.53
N SER A 69 6.02 -16.90 14.46
CA SER A 69 4.88 -17.81 14.53
C SER A 69 5.28 -19.19 15.05
N MET A 70 6.35 -19.79 14.51
CA MET A 70 6.88 -21.08 14.99
C MET A 70 7.33 -20.99 16.46
N MET A 71 8.05 -19.94 16.84
CA MET A 71 8.50 -19.75 18.23
C MET A 71 7.33 -19.70 19.22
N PHE A 72 6.20 -19.09 18.84
CA PHE A 72 5.01 -19.11 19.69
C PHE A 72 4.38 -20.49 19.84
N HIS A 73 4.55 -21.41 18.88
CA HIS A 73 3.97 -22.75 18.92
C HIS A 73 4.93 -23.82 19.45
N ASP A 74 6.25 -23.58 19.40
CA ASP A 74 7.29 -24.46 19.94
C ASP A 74 7.62 -24.18 21.43
N SER A 75 7.14 -23.05 21.98
CA SER A 75 7.40 -22.70 23.37
C SER A 75 6.46 -23.44 24.32
N ASP A 76 7.01 -23.95 25.43
CA ASP A 76 6.24 -24.68 26.44
C ASP A 76 5.10 -23.80 26.97
N GLU A 77 3.87 -24.31 27.05
CA GLU A 77 2.67 -23.53 27.41
C GLU A 77 2.83 -22.79 28.74
N SER A 78 3.64 -23.34 29.65
CA SER A 78 3.98 -22.75 30.95
C SER A 78 4.95 -21.55 30.89
N SER A 79 5.71 -21.43 29.79
CA SER A 79 6.71 -20.37 29.57
C SER A 79 6.15 -19.12 28.90
N LEU A 80 5.03 -19.26 28.17
CA LEU A 80 4.32 -18.15 27.56
C LEU A 80 3.29 -17.56 28.53
N ARG A 81 3.33 -16.23 28.72
CA ARG A 81 2.26 -15.51 29.44
C ARG A 81 0.99 -15.33 28.60
N ILE A 82 0.96 -15.86 27.39
CA ILE A 82 -0.07 -15.60 26.36
C ILE A 82 -0.54 -16.95 25.81
N MET A 83 -1.85 -17.16 25.80
CA MET A 83 -2.47 -18.34 25.21
C MET A 83 -2.51 -18.18 23.68
N ILE A 84 -2.15 -19.24 22.93
CA ILE A 84 -2.16 -19.27 21.46
C ILE A 84 -2.94 -20.48 20.95
N SER A 85 -3.42 -20.45 19.69
CA SER A 85 -4.01 -21.61 19.04
C SER A 85 -3.03 -22.80 19.00
N LYS A 86 -3.59 -24.01 18.92
CA LYS A 86 -2.77 -25.24 18.89
C LYS A 86 -1.90 -25.38 17.65
N GLU A 87 -2.44 -24.98 16.51
CA GLU A 87 -1.78 -25.11 15.22
C GLU A 87 -1.54 -23.71 14.62
N PRO A 88 -0.34 -23.43 14.08
CA PRO A 88 -0.06 -22.16 13.43
C PRO A 88 -0.82 -22.04 12.11
N ILE A 89 -1.46 -20.90 11.89
CA ILE A 89 -2.00 -20.57 10.55
C ILE A 89 -0.86 -20.19 9.60
N LEU A 90 0.15 -19.48 10.09
CA LEU A 90 1.34 -19.13 9.30
C LEU A 90 2.33 -20.30 9.28
N THR A 91 2.05 -21.29 8.43
CA THR A 91 2.96 -22.43 8.19
C THR A 91 4.03 -22.10 7.15
N VAL A 92 5.02 -22.99 7.01
CA VAL A 92 6.04 -22.89 5.94
C VAL A 92 5.39 -22.89 4.56
N GLU A 93 4.39 -23.75 4.35
CA GLU A 93 3.67 -23.86 3.08
C GLU A 93 2.93 -22.56 2.76
N VAL A 94 2.24 -21.97 3.75
CA VAL A 94 1.53 -20.69 3.59
C VAL A 94 2.51 -19.57 3.24
N TYR A 95 3.63 -19.49 3.96
CA TYR A 95 4.70 -18.54 3.64
C TYR A 95 5.22 -18.70 2.21
N LEU A 96 5.51 -19.94 1.78
CA LEU A 96 6.02 -20.21 0.42
C LEU A 96 5.00 -19.87 -0.66
N ILE A 97 3.71 -20.14 -0.43
CA ILE A 97 2.63 -19.75 -1.36
C ILE A 97 2.59 -18.22 -1.50
N CYS A 98 2.62 -17.49 -0.38
CA CYS A 98 2.62 -16.03 -0.40
C CYS A 98 3.87 -15.46 -1.09
N LEU A 99 5.05 -16.04 -0.85
CA LEU A 99 6.29 -15.69 -1.53
C LEU A 99 6.16 -15.88 -3.05
N ILE A 100 5.61 -17.00 -3.51
CA ILE A 100 5.38 -17.26 -4.94
C ILE A 100 4.42 -16.22 -5.53
N ILE A 101 3.30 -15.94 -4.86
CA ILE A 101 2.34 -14.92 -5.29
C ILE A 101 3.02 -13.56 -5.41
N TRP A 102 3.81 -13.17 -4.41
CA TRP A 102 4.53 -11.91 -4.43
C TRP A 102 5.55 -11.84 -5.57
N LEU A 103 6.31 -12.92 -5.82
CA LEU A 103 7.22 -13.01 -6.97
C LEU A 103 6.48 -12.86 -8.31
N LEU A 104 5.28 -13.43 -8.45
CA LEU A 104 4.43 -13.21 -9.63
C LEU A 104 4.01 -11.74 -9.78
N LEU A 105 3.63 -11.06 -8.69
CA LEU A 105 3.36 -9.62 -8.70
C LEU A 105 4.60 -8.80 -9.10
N VAL A 106 5.79 -9.22 -8.67
CA VAL A 106 7.06 -8.62 -9.12
C VAL A 106 7.24 -8.76 -10.63
N LEU A 107 6.93 -9.93 -11.19
CA LEU A 107 7.00 -10.16 -12.64
C LEU A 107 5.96 -9.33 -13.40
N ILE A 108 4.74 -9.21 -12.89
CA ILE A 108 3.69 -8.35 -13.46
C ILE A 108 4.16 -6.90 -13.53
N GLY A 109 4.74 -6.37 -12.44
CA GLY A 109 5.26 -5.00 -12.46
C GLY A 109 6.35 -4.78 -13.53
N LYS A 110 7.17 -5.80 -13.84
CA LYS A 110 8.22 -5.73 -14.88
C LYS A 110 7.68 -5.62 -16.31
N VAL A 111 6.38 -5.77 -16.54
CA VAL A 111 5.73 -5.50 -17.82
C VAL A 111 5.84 -4.02 -18.17
N PHE A 112 5.70 -3.12 -17.19
CA PHE A 112 5.78 -1.67 -17.39
C PHE A 112 7.24 -1.21 -17.47
N ARG A 113 7.61 -0.61 -18.61
CA ARG A 113 9.01 -0.30 -18.97
C ARG A 113 9.25 1.15 -19.39
N GLN A 114 8.18 1.92 -19.61
CA GLN A 114 8.22 3.35 -19.89
C GLN A 114 8.84 4.10 -18.70
N ALA A 115 9.66 5.12 -18.97
CA ALA A 115 10.39 5.84 -17.94
C ALA A 115 9.48 6.46 -16.87
N PHE A 116 8.38 7.09 -17.29
CA PHE A 116 7.42 7.74 -16.38
C PHE A 116 6.77 6.77 -15.39
N VAL A 117 6.68 5.47 -15.71
CA VAL A 117 6.03 4.45 -14.84
C VAL A 117 7.00 3.86 -13.83
N LEU A 118 8.31 3.97 -14.04
CA LEU A 118 9.30 3.26 -13.22
C LEU A 118 9.26 3.62 -11.72
N PRO A 119 9.08 4.89 -11.32
CA PRO A 119 8.90 5.24 -9.90
C PRO A 119 7.68 4.55 -9.29
N TYR A 120 6.55 4.55 -9.99
CA TYR A 120 5.31 3.88 -9.56
C TYR A 120 5.46 2.37 -9.49
N ARG A 121 6.19 1.75 -10.43
CA ARG A 121 6.51 0.31 -10.38
C ARG A 121 7.33 -0.04 -9.15
N TYR A 122 8.33 0.77 -8.81
CA TYR A 122 9.13 0.54 -7.59
C TYR A 122 8.25 0.62 -6.34
N HIS A 123 7.39 1.64 -6.25
CA HIS A 123 6.43 1.79 -5.15
C HIS A 123 5.41 0.64 -5.10
N PHE A 124 4.94 0.15 -6.25
CA PHE A 124 4.06 -1.01 -6.34
C PHE A 124 4.68 -2.26 -5.70
N HIS A 125 5.96 -2.53 -5.95
CA HIS A 125 6.67 -3.64 -5.30
C HIS A 125 6.79 -3.45 -3.79
N VAL A 126 6.99 -2.21 -3.32
CA VAL A 126 6.99 -1.86 -1.89
C VAL A 126 5.63 -2.12 -1.25
N ILE A 127 4.55 -1.59 -1.83
CA ILE A 127 3.19 -1.74 -1.29
C ILE A 127 2.75 -3.21 -1.30
N THR A 128 3.01 -3.95 -2.37
CA THR A 128 2.62 -5.37 -2.45
C THR A 128 3.32 -6.25 -1.42
N PHE A 129 4.61 -5.99 -1.11
CA PHE A 129 5.24 -6.72 -0.01
C PHE A 129 4.68 -6.31 1.35
N LEU A 130 4.42 -5.02 1.57
CA LEU A 130 3.86 -4.55 2.85
C LEU A 130 2.48 -5.16 3.10
N LEU A 131 1.65 -5.30 2.06
CA LEU A 131 0.36 -5.99 2.15
C LEU A 131 0.51 -7.46 2.53
N TRP A 132 1.51 -8.16 1.96
CA TRP A 132 1.83 -9.53 2.38
C TRP A 132 2.31 -9.58 3.83
N PHE A 133 3.21 -8.68 4.24
CA PHE A 133 3.67 -8.60 5.63
C PHE A 133 2.52 -8.39 6.63
N ILE A 134 1.54 -7.55 6.28
CA ILE A 134 0.35 -7.30 7.10
C ILE A 134 -0.57 -8.53 7.12
N MET A 135 -0.66 -9.28 6.03
CA MET A 135 -1.40 -10.55 5.99
C MET A 135 -0.81 -11.56 6.98
N GLU A 136 0.52 -11.67 7.06
CA GLU A 136 1.20 -12.56 8.01
C GLU A 136 0.98 -12.13 9.46
N ILE A 137 1.05 -10.82 9.75
CA ILE A 137 0.67 -10.28 11.06
C ILE A 137 -0.78 -10.65 11.40
N ASN A 138 -1.69 -10.62 10.42
CA ASN A 138 -3.07 -11.04 10.64
C ASN A 138 -3.19 -12.54 10.93
N PHE A 139 -2.39 -13.42 10.31
CA PHE A 139 -2.39 -14.84 10.66
C PHE A 139 -1.95 -15.06 12.11
N ILE A 140 -0.84 -14.45 12.52
CA ILE A 140 -0.38 -14.50 13.92
C ILE A 140 -1.45 -13.88 14.85
N GLY A 141 -2.10 -12.80 14.43
CA GLY A 141 -3.17 -12.17 15.20
C GLY A 141 -4.39 -13.07 15.40
N VAL A 142 -4.73 -13.89 14.41
CA VAL A 142 -5.78 -14.92 14.54
C VAL A 142 -5.34 -16.00 15.53
N ASP A 143 -4.11 -16.50 15.43
CA ASP A 143 -3.57 -17.52 16.34
C ASP A 143 -3.65 -17.05 17.81
N LEU A 144 -3.33 -15.78 18.07
CA LEU A 144 -3.42 -15.16 19.39
C LEU A 144 -4.88 -14.88 19.84
N ALA A 145 -5.81 -14.70 18.90
CA ALA A 145 -7.21 -14.40 19.20
C ALA A 145 -8.04 -15.64 19.49
N LEU A 146 -7.77 -16.75 18.80
CA LEU A 146 -8.55 -18.01 18.85
C LEU A 146 -8.77 -18.57 20.27
N PRO A 147 -7.80 -18.49 21.22
CA PRO A 147 -8.02 -18.99 22.57
C PRO A 147 -9.00 -18.14 23.39
N ASN A 148 -9.13 -16.86 23.03
CA ASN A 148 -9.95 -15.90 23.76
C ASN A 148 -11.29 -15.61 23.07
N ILE A 149 -11.42 -16.00 21.79
CA ILE A 149 -12.53 -15.62 20.91
C ILE A 149 -12.91 -16.81 20.05
N SER A 150 -14.21 -17.08 19.97
CA SER A 150 -14.71 -18.15 19.12
C SER A 150 -14.35 -17.91 17.64
N PRO A 151 -14.22 -18.98 16.82
CA PRO A 151 -14.04 -18.84 15.38
C PRO A 151 -15.11 -17.94 14.72
N PHE A 152 -16.35 -17.97 15.25
CA PHE A 152 -17.42 -17.07 14.82
C PHE A 152 -17.13 -15.59 15.15
N GLY A 153 -16.54 -15.30 16.31
CA GLY A 153 -16.11 -13.95 16.67
C GLY A 153 -15.00 -13.41 15.77
N ILE A 154 -14.05 -14.26 15.38
CA ILE A 154 -13.00 -13.90 14.41
C ILE A 154 -13.60 -13.66 13.02
N LEU A 155 -14.53 -14.51 12.59
CA LEU A 155 -15.26 -14.30 11.34
C LEU A 155 -16.02 -12.97 11.36
N LEU A 156 -16.72 -12.65 12.45
CA LEU A 156 -17.45 -11.39 12.62
C LEU A 156 -16.50 -10.17 12.60
N PHE A 157 -15.31 -10.29 13.21
CA PHE A 157 -14.26 -9.27 13.16
C PHE A 157 -13.85 -8.96 11.71
N PHE A 158 -13.47 -9.97 10.93
CA PHE A 158 -13.08 -9.75 9.53
C PHE A 158 -14.26 -9.27 8.67
N CYS A 159 -15.48 -9.78 8.88
CA CYS A 159 -16.68 -9.28 8.21
C CYS A 159 -16.91 -7.78 8.48
N THR A 160 -16.64 -7.32 9.70
CA THR A 160 -16.75 -5.91 10.07
C THR A 160 -15.67 -5.07 9.40
N VAL A 161 -14.42 -5.54 9.41
CA VAL A 161 -13.31 -4.89 8.69
C VAL A 161 -13.65 -4.77 7.19
N LEU A 162 -14.12 -5.85 6.56
CA LEU A 162 -14.51 -5.85 5.15
C LEU A 162 -15.69 -4.93 4.87
N PHE A 163 -16.70 -4.90 5.73
CA PHE A 163 -17.85 -3.99 5.59
C PHE A 163 -17.41 -2.52 5.65
N LEU A 164 -16.58 -2.15 6.63
CA LEU A 164 -16.02 -0.80 6.74
C LEU A 164 -15.15 -0.45 5.52
N SER A 165 -14.32 -1.40 5.08
CA SER A 165 -13.50 -1.28 3.86
C SER A 165 -14.37 -0.97 2.64
N TYR A 166 -15.48 -1.68 2.48
CA TYR A 166 -16.44 -1.46 1.41
C TYR A 166 -17.07 -0.06 1.48
N LEU A 167 -17.47 0.40 2.67
CA LEU A 167 -18.03 1.75 2.84
C LEU A 167 -17.02 2.84 2.45
N MET A 168 -15.76 2.68 2.87
CA MET A 168 -14.66 3.58 2.53
C MET A 168 -14.39 3.59 1.03
N LEU A 169 -14.30 2.41 0.41
CA LEU A 169 -14.08 2.28 -1.03
C LEU A 169 -15.23 2.89 -1.82
N LYS A 170 -16.49 2.62 -1.44
CA LYS A 170 -17.68 3.18 -2.07
C LYS A 170 -17.66 4.72 -2.01
N LYS A 171 -17.30 5.29 -0.86
CA LYS A 171 -17.14 6.73 -0.69
C LYS A 171 -16.05 7.27 -1.59
N GLN A 172 -14.85 6.69 -1.56
CA GLN A 172 -13.71 7.15 -2.36
C GLN A 172 -13.98 7.05 -3.87
N VAL A 173 -14.58 5.95 -4.34
CA VAL A 173 -15.00 5.79 -5.73
C VAL A 173 -16.00 6.87 -6.14
N SER A 174 -16.95 7.23 -5.26
CA SER A 174 -17.90 8.30 -5.51
C SER A 174 -17.21 9.67 -5.60
N GLU A 175 -16.27 9.96 -4.68
CA GLU A 175 -15.49 11.20 -4.68
C GLU A 175 -14.61 11.32 -5.93
N LEU A 176 -13.89 10.27 -6.32
CA LEU A 176 -13.08 10.25 -7.53
C LEU A 176 -13.91 10.39 -8.81
N LYS A 177 -15.09 9.75 -8.88
CA LYS A 177 -16.01 9.97 -10.02
C LYS A 177 -16.51 11.40 -10.08
N LYS A 178 -16.84 12.01 -8.94
CA LYS A 178 -17.20 13.42 -8.92
C LYS A 178 -16.03 14.25 -9.43
N ARG A 179 -14.82 14.02 -8.93
CA ARG A 179 -13.59 14.73 -9.33
C ARG A 179 -13.33 14.65 -10.83
N LEU A 180 -13.37 13.45 -11.40
CA LEU A 180 -13.16 13.24 -12.85
C LEU A 180 -14.18 14.00 -13.70
N TYR A 181 -15.46 13.93 -13.31
CA TYR A 181 -16.57 14.23 -14.22
C TYR A 181 -17.37 15.48 -13.92
N LYS A 182 -17.15 16.07 -12.76
CA LYS A 182 -17.78 17.30 -12.28
C LYS A 182 -16.66 18.14 -11.71
N LYS A 183 -16.58 19.41 -12.09
CA LYS A 183 -15.64 20.32 -11.44
C LYS A 183 -16.00 20.40 -9.95
N LEU A 184 -15.22 19.75 -9.10
CA LEU A 184 -15.40 19.82 -7.64
C LEU A 184 -14.97 21.21 -7.20
N THR A 185 -15.89 21.97 -6.61
CA THR A 185 -15.57 23.26 -5.95
C THR A 185 -15.26 23.08 -4.47
N ASP A 186 -15.59 21.93 -3.89
CA ASP A 186 -15.56 21.70 -2.45
C ASP A 186 -14.41 20.77 -2.02
N VAL A 187 -13.78 21.10 -0.88
CA VAL A 187 -12.70 20.31 -0.26
C VAL A 187 -13.27 19.00 0.30
N THR A 188 -12.77 17.87 -0.21
CA THR A 188 -13.20 16.53 0.22
C THR A 188 -12.62 16.14 1.59
N PHE A 189 -13.11 15.04 2.16
CA PHE A 189 -12.55 14.49 3.39
C PHE A 189 -11.08 14.09 3.21
N SER A 190 -10.77 13.45 2.07
CA SER A 190 -9.41 13.07 1.69
C SER A 190 -8.48 14.28 1.60
N ASP A 191 -8.95 15.39 1.01
CA ASP A 191 -8.16 16.63 0.93
C ASP A 191 -7.90 17.26 2.32
N ARG A 192 -8.86 17.18 3.24
CA ARG A 192 -8.67 17.64 4.63
C ARG A 192 -7.63 16.78 5.36
N LEU A 193 -7.73 15.45 5.24
CA LEU A 193 -6.76 14.55 5.85
C LEU A 193 -5.35 14.73 5.27
N ALA A 194 -5.23 14.87 3.95
CA ALA A 194 -3.95 15.13 3.29
C ALA A 194 -3.33 16.44 3.80
N LYS A 195 -4.12 17.51 3.95
CA LYS A 195 -3.66 18.78 4.54
C LYS A 195 -3.18 18.63 5.98
N VAL A 196 -3.88 17.84 6.80
CA VAL A 196 -3.44 17.52 8.17
C VAL A 196 -2.11 16.77 8.14
N ILE A 197 -1.98 15.71 7.34
CA ILE A 197 -0.76 14.90 7.24
C ILE A 197 0.44 15.73 6.72
N LEU A 198 0.19 16.62 5.76
CA LEU A 198 1.17 17.57 5.23
C LEU A 198 1.58 18.62 6.29
N GLY A 199 0.61 19.18 7.02
CA GLY A 199 0.84 20.21 8.03
C GLY A 199 1.64 19.72 9.24
N TYR A 200 1.56 18.42 9.57
CA TYR A 200 2.32 17.81 10.66
C TYR A 200 3.64 17.16 10.23
N GLY A 201 4.06 17.30 8.98
CA GLY A 201 5.35 16.77 8.52
C GLY A 201 5.41 15.23 8.56
N GLY A 202 4.51 14.57 7.85
CA GLY A 202 4.69 13.23 7.27
C GLY A 202 5.17 12.08 8.19
N SER A 203 4.27 11.14 8.48
CA SER A 203 4.53 9.77 8.99
C SER A 203 5.19 9.60 10.37
N LEU A 204 6.31 10.26 10.68
CA LEU A 204 7.15 9.97 11.85
C LEU A 204 6.55 10.45 13.17
N LEU A 205 5.99 11.66 13.23
CA LEU A 205 5.40 12.18 14.47
C LEU A 205 4.11 11.42 14.83
N GLY A 206 3.29 11.09 13.82
CA GLY A 206 2.08 10.28 14.00
C GLY A 206 2.41 8.86 14.47
N LEU A 207 3.41 8.22 13.87
CA LEU A 207 3.90 6.91 14.28
C LEU A 207 4.51 6.94 15.69
N ALA A 208 5.28 7.98 16.03
CA ALA A 208 5.89 8.15 17.36
C ALA A 208 4.83 8.35 18.46
N ILE A 209 3.77 9.11 18.17
CA ILE A 209 2.63 9.27 19.09
C ILE A 209 1.89 7.94 19.25
N LEU A 210 1.65 7.21 18.15
CA LEU A 210 0.98 5.91 18.18
C LEU A 210 1.80 4.89 18.98
N ILE A 211 3.11 4.78 18.72
CA ILE A 211 4.06 3.92 19.46
C ILE A 211 4.05 4.28 20.94
N LYS A 212 4.08 5.59 21.29
CA LYS A 212 4.03 6.04 22.69
C LYS A 212 2.74 5.59 23.39
N TYR A 213 1.59 5.67 22.72
CA TYR A 213 0.32 5.21 23.29
C TYR A 213 0.26 3.68 23.38
N ILE A 214 0.76 2.96 22.38
CA ILE A 214 0.85 1.50 22.38
C ILE A 214 1.75 1.02 23.52
N SER A 215 2.98 1.55 23.64
CA SER A 215 3.89 1.24 24.75
C SER A 215 3.27 1.53 26.11
N LYS A 216 2.50 2.62 26.23
CA LYS A 216 1.79 2.96 27.48
C LYS A 216 0.67 1.96 27.78
N ALA A 217 -0.08 1.51 26.77
CA ALA A 217 -1.11 0.49 26.93
C ALA A 217 -0.52 -0.86 27.33
N PHE A 218 0.64 -1.24 26.78
CA PHE A 218 1.36 -2.47 27.16
C PHE A 218 2.04 -2.41 28.54
N SER A 219 2.24 -1.21 29.11
CA SER A 219 2.80 -1.02 30.45
C SER A 219 1.77 -1.04 31.60
N VAL A 220 0.48 -1.21 31.30
CA VAL A 220 -0.59 -1.34 32.30
C VAL A 220 -0.83 -2.82 32.60
N GLU A 221 -0.84 -3.20 33.88
CA GLU A 221 -1.26 -4.54 34.32
C GLU A 221 -2.75 -4.73 34.04
N PHE A 222 -3.07 -5.20 32.84
CA PHE A 222 -4.42 -5.62 32.49
C PHE A 222 -4.65 -7.04 33.03
N SER A 223 -5.88 -7.32 33.50
CA SER A 223 -6.30 -8.72 33.67
C SER A 223 -6.23 -9.43 32.32
N SER A 224 -6.06 -10.76 32.31
CA SER A 224 -5.96 -11.56 31.08
C SER A 224 -7.09 -11.26 30.07
N TYR A 225 -8.31 -11.06 30.57
CA TYR A 225 -9.48 -10.71 29.76
C TYR A 225 -9.42 -9.29 29.17
N LEU A 226 -9.02 -8.29 29.96
CA LEU A 226 -8.88 -6.91 29.45
C LEU A 226 -7.71 -6.77 28.46
N THR A 227 -6.68 -7.61 28.61
CA THR A 227 -5.56 -7.71 27.67
C THR A 227 -6.04 -8.23 26.31
N GLY A 228 -6.89 -9.28 26.31
CA GLY A 228 -7.47 -9.83 25.08
C GLY A 228 -8.39 -8.86 24.34
N ILE A 229 -9.27 -8.14 25.05
CA ILE A 229 -10.13 -7.11 24.43
C ILE A 229 -9.30 -5.95 23.88
N GLY A 230 -8.31 -5.48 24.64
CA GLY A 230 -7.39 -4.43 24.21
C GLY A 230 -6.63 -4.80 22.94
N PHE A 231 -6.17 -6.05 22.85
CA PHE A 231 -5.52 -6.59 21.66
C PHE A 231 -6.43 -6.53 20.43
N ILE A 232 -7.66 -7.04 20.51
CA ILE A 232 -8.60 -7.03 19.36
C ILE A 232 -8.95 -5.63 18.91
N PHE A 233 -9.15 -4.72 19.86
CA PHE A 233 -9.45 -3.33 19.53
C PHE A 233 -8.28 -2.67 18.78
N LEU A 234 -7.05 -2.81 19.28
CA LEU A 234 -5.85 -2.27 18.63
C LEU A 234 -5.61 -2.92 17.27
N TRP A 235 -5.74 -4.25 17.18
CA TRP A 235 -5.59 -5.01 15.96
C TRP A 235 -6.63 -4.60 14.89
N GLY A 236 -7.87 -4.35 15.31
CA GLY A 236 -8.92 -3.79 14.46
C GLY A 236 -8.58 -2.39 13.93
N ILE A 237 -8.12 -1.48 14.81
CA ILE A 237 -7.69 -0.14 14.39
C ILE A 237 -6.58 -0.22 13.35
N LEU A 238 -5.57 -1.06 13.57
CA LEU A 238 -4.46 -1.22 12.63
C LEU A 238 -4.94 -1.70 11.25
N ASN A 239 -5.80 -2.73 11.21
CA ASN A 239 -6.39 -3.22 9.97
C ASN A 239 -7.17 -2.12 9.21
N ILE A 240 -8.02 -1.36 9.92
CA ILE A 240 -8.77 -0.26 9.32
C ILE A 240 -7.86 0.85 8.82
N ALA A 241 -6.81 1.20 9.57
CA ALA A 241 -5.85 2.22 9.18
C ALA A 241 -5.09 1.82 7.90
N ILE A 242 -4.65 0.57 7.80
CA ILE A 242 -3.98 0.04 6.61
C ILE A 242 -4.91 0.09 5.39
N VAL A 243 -6.15 -0.38 5.55
CA VAL A 243 -7.16 -0.31 4.48
C VAL A 243 -7.40 1.15 4.06
N ALA A 244 -7.47 2.08 5.01
CA ALA A 244 -7.62 3.50 4.72
C ALA A 244 -6.47 4.04 3.88
N LEU A 245 -5.22 3.70 4.21
CA LEU A 245 -4.04 4.09 3.43
C LEU A 245 -4.14 3.58 1.99
N VAL A 246 -4.51 2.31 1.79
CA VAL A 246 -4.67 1.73 0.46
C VAL A 246 -5.77 2.42 -0.33
N ILE A 247 -6.95 2.64 0.27
CA ILE A 247 -8.11 3.21 -0.42
C ILE A 247 -7.93 4.70 -0.70
N PHE A 248 -7.49 5.48 0.27
CA PHE A 248 -7.48 6.94 0.14
C PHE A 248 -6.18 7.50 -0.43
N ILE A 249 -5.08 6.76 -0.34
CA ILE A 249 -3.77 7.23 -0.82
C ILE A 249 -3.32 6.46 -2.05
N GLU A 250 -3.22 5.13 -1.96
CA GLU A 250 -2.67 4.33 -3.07
C GLU A 250 -3.63 4.28 -4.27
N PHE A 251 -4.93 4.09 -4.03
CA PHE A 251 -5.92 3.97 -5.11
C PHE A 251 -6.01 5.21 -6.04
N PRO A 252 -6.14 6.47 -5.56
CA PRO A 252 -6.13 7.62 -6.46
C PRO A 252 -4.81 7.77 -7.22
N THR A 253 -3.68 7.43 -6.60
CA THR A 253 -2.38 7.42 -7.28
C THR A 253 -2.36 6.42 -8.44
N TYR A 254 -2.70 5.16 -8.21
CA TYR A 254 -2.68 4.17 -9.28
C TYR A 254 -3.77 4.43 -10.34
N LEU A 255 -4.88 5.06 -9.96
CA LEU A 255 -5.87 5.55 -10.92
C LEU A 255 -5.27 6.63 -11.84
N HIS A 256 -4.47 7.55 -11.30
CA HIS A 256 -3.75 8.54 -12.10
C HIS A 256 -2.71 7.91 -13.03
N VAL A 257 -1.94 6.93 -12.52
CA VAL A 257 -0.98 6.16 -13.35
C VAL A 257 -1.69 5.40 -14.47
N TYR A 258 -2.86 4.82 -14.20
CA TYR A 258 -3.69 4.19 -15.22
C TYR A 258 -4.03 5.17 -16.36
N TYR A 259 -4.40 6.41 -16.03
CA TYR A 259 -4.69 7.42 -17.05
C TYR A 259 -3.45 7.86 -17.82
N LYS A 260 -2.28 7.95 -17.17
CA LYS A 260 -1.01 8.17 -17.88
C LYS A 260 -0.65 7.03 -18.84
N LEU A 261 -1.00 5.79 -18.51
CA LEU A 261 -0.83 4.65 -19.42
C LEU A 261 -1.86 4.66 -20.56
N LYS A 262 -3.06 5.18 -20.31
CA LYS A 262 -4.17 5.25 -21.27
C LYS A 262 -3.99 6.38 -22.30
N TYR A 263 -3.48 7.53 -21.88
CA TYR A 263 -3.28 8.74 -22.68
C TYR A 263 -1.81 9.21 -22.63
N PRO A 264 -0.85 8.36 -23.03
CA PRO A 264 0.55 8.61 -22.73
C PRO A 264 1.14 9.79 -23.52
N GLU A 265 0.67 10.07 -24.74
CA GLU A 265 1.15 11.22 -25.52
C GLU A 265 0.57 12.52 -25.01
N GLU A 266 -0.73 12.54 -24.71
CA GLU A 266 -1.42 13.74 -24.22
C GLU A 266 -0.86 14.17 -22.85
N TYR A 267 -0.61 13.21 -21.95
CA TYR A 267 0.07 13.50 -20.69
C TYR A 267 1.52 13.95 -20.89
N ARG A 268 2.26 13.35 -21.82
CA ARG A 268 3.64 13.74 -22.12
C ARG A 268 3.71 15.20 -22.57
N GLU A 269 2.85 15.58 -23.52
CA GLU A 269 2.76 16.95 -24.05
C GLU A 269 2.32 17.93 -22.97
N TRP A 270 1.29 17.59 -22.19
CA TRP A 270 0.80 18.42 -21.09
C TRP A 270 1.86 18.62 -19.98
N GLU A 271 2.67 17.61 -19.68
CA GLU A 271 3.80 17.73 -18.74
C GLU A 271 5.05 18.39 -19.37
N GLY A 272 5.01 18.72 -20.66
CA GLY A 272 6.12 19.34 -21.38
C GLY A 272 7.36 18.45 -21.46
N LYS A 273 7.17 17.13 -21.55
CA LYS A 273 8.26 16.13 -21.59
C LYS A 273 8.60 15.73 -23.02
N SER A 274 9.88 15.59 -23.31
CA SER A 274 10.34 14.96 -24.55
C SER A 274 9.98 13.46 -24.57
N LEU A 275 9.94 12.85 -25.75
CA LEU A 275 9.76 11.40 -25.90
C LEU A 275 10.79 10.62 -25.08
N GLU A 276 12.04 11.10 -25.05
CA GLU A 276 13.10 10.46 -24.31
C GLU A 276 12.90 10.53 -22.79
N GLU A 277 12.49 11.68 -22.26
CA GLU A 277 12.20 11.81 -20.83
C GLU A 277 11.02 10.94 -20.39
N TRP A 278 9.98 10.85 -21.23
CA TRP A 278 8.76 10.12 -20.93
C TRP A 278 8.91 8.61 -21.05
N TYR A 279 9.47 8.13 -22.16
CA TYR A 279 9.58 6.70 -22.46
C TYR A 279 10.95 6.13 -22.10
N GLY A 280 12.02 6.91 -22.22
CA GLY A 280 13.40 6.49 -22.02
C GLY A 280 14.04 5.91 -23.28
N LYS A 281 15.34 6.19 -23.49
CA LYS A 281 16.12 5.75 -24.67
C LYS A 281 15.96 4.26 -25.01
N LYS A 282 15.97 3.38 -24.01
CA LYS A 282 15.89 1.92 -24.24
C LYS A 282 14.51 1.49 -24.74
N TYR A 283 13.45 2.16 -24.28
CA TYR A 283 12.09 1.89 -24.71
C TYR A 283 11.91 2.34 -26.16
N LEU A 284 12.28 3.58 -26.48
CA LEU A 284 12.21 4.12 -27.84
C LEU A 284 13.00 3.31 -28.87
N LYS A 285 14.17 2.76 -28.50
CA LYS A 285 14.93 1.84 -29.39
C LYS A 285 14.14 0.60 -29.81
N LYS A 286 13.17 0.16 -29.01
CA LYS A 286 12.30 -0.99 -29.29
C LYS A 286 10.94 -0.59 -29.90
N HIS A 287 10.59 0.68 -29.78
CA HIS A 287 9.30 1.26 -30.15
C HIS A 287 9.56 2.47 -31.06
N LYS A 288 10.07 2.19 -32.27
CA LYS A 288 10.47 3.25 -33.21
C LYS A 288 9.29 4.00 -33.78
N GLU A 289 8.12 3.38 -33.82
CA GLU A 289 6.84 3.98 -34.22
C GLU A 289 6.51 5.25 -33.42
N LEU A 290 6.98 5.36 -32.17
CA LEU A 290 6.77 6.55 -31.34
C LEU A 290 7.60 7.75 -31.78
N LEU A 291 8.65 7.54 -32.58
CA LEU A 291 9.51 8.62 -33.09
C LEU A 291 8.90 9.30 -34.33
N GLU A 292 7.86 8.72 -34.92
CA GLU A 292 7.13 9.30 -36.06
C GLU A 292 6.14 10.39 -35.62
N HIS A 293 5.92 10.52 -34.30
CA HIS A 293 5.02 11.47 -33.66
C HIS A 293 5.77 12.64 -32.97
N GLU A 294 7.03 12.85 -33.33
CA GLU A 294 7.84 14.01 -32.94
C GLU A 294 7.78 15.11 -34.01
#